data_AF-A0A933B102-F1
#
_entry.id   AF-A0A933B102-F1
#
_cell.length_a   1.000
_cell.length_b   1.000
_cell.length_c   1.000
_cell.angle_alpha   90.00
_cell.angle_beta   90.00
_cell.angle_gamma   90.00
#
_symmetry.space_group_name_H-M   'P 1'
#
loop_
_entity.id
_entity.type
_entity.pdbx_description
1 polymer ?
#
loop_
_entity_poly.entity_id
_entity_poly.type
_entity_poly.pdbx_seq_one_letter_code
_entity_poly.pdbx_strand_id
1 'polypeptide(L)'
;MYTYLQQAGYILIFKPTLQGGITKIKGNVDAELVLHTMMEYPNYDKAIIVSGDGDFHCLVEYLEGKNKLHRIIRAYQAGAVKLEDFIGRSEDPRWGTMRHARSHRDILGTKEARKWQQSSNVLKAVGADVNKLALLQETRLKELHGLTTAHIDTLMQKMTNATELPRLAYHFRRHGELMGASTKEEYVGLFRQHIRRTDLAVGTALRPKDQARMWYLVGVDTGLVAQYNETRASFWTFMKVGDLPGYLSDASVWWVRVQHTGDRWVFKRWT
;
A
#
# COMPACT_ATOMS: atom_id res chain seq x y z
N MET A 1 18.23 -23.12 -15.65
CA MET A 1 18.04 -22.43 -14.34
C MET A 1 19.36 -21.89 -13.79
N TYR A 2 20.37 -22.72 -13.50
CA TYR A 2 21.65 -22.24 -12.93
C TYR A 2 22.35 -21.17 -13.78
N THR A 3 22.44 -21.37 -15.09
CA THR A 3 23.00 -20.38 -16.03
C THR A 3 22.30 -19.02 -15.96
N TYR A 4 20.98 -19.01 -15.83
CA TYR A 4 20.20 -17.77 -15.72
C TYR A 4 20.52 -17.01 -14.43
N LEU A 5 20.61 -17.72 -13.30
CA LEU A 5 20.96 -17.11 -12.01
C LEU A 5 22.38 -16.52 -12.04
N GLN A 6 23.34 -17.23 -12.62
CA GLN A 6 24.70 -16.72 -12.78
C GLN A 6 24.75 -15.50 -13.70
N GLN A 7 24.04 -15.52 -14.83
CA GLN A 7 23.91 -14.36 -15.73
C GLN A 7 23.24 -13.15 -15.06
N ALA A 8 22.32 -13.40 -14.12
CA ALA A 8 21.70 -12.37 -13.31
C ALA A 8 22.60 -11.87 -12.14
N GLY A 9 23.85 -12.35 -12.06
CA GLY A 9 24.83 -11.90 -11.07
C GLY A 9 24.80 -12.66 -9.73
N TYR A 10 24.03 -13.75 -9.62
CA TYR A 10 24.03 -14.57 -8.41
C TYR A 10 25.27 -15.46 -8.35
N ILE A 11 25.88 -15.53 -7.17
CA ILE A 11 26.87 -16.56 -6.84
C ILE A 11 26.10 -17.81 -6.41
N LEU A 12 26.31 -18.92 -7.11
CA LEU A 12 25.69 -20.20 -6.78
C LEU A 12 26.61 -21.01 -5.87
N ILE A 13 26.12 -21.34 -4.69
CA ILE A 13 26.81 -22.21 -3.72
C ILE A 13 26.20 -23.60 -3.81
N PHE A 14 27.01 -24.58 -4.21
CA PHE A 14 26.57 -25.96 -4.38
C PHE A 14 26.92 -26.80 -3.15
N LYS A 15 25.94 -27.56 -2.66
CA LYS A 15 26.12 -28.54 -1.58
C LYS A 15 26.10 -29.95 -2.18
N PRO A 16 27.10 -30.81 -1.87
CA PRO A 16 27.03 -32.22 -2.24
C PRO A 16 25.86 -32.90 -1.54
N THR A 17 25.13 -33.75 -2.26
CA THR A 17 24.02 -34.49 -1.65
C THR A 17 24.55 -35.62 -0.77
N LEU A 18 23.95 -35.81 0.40
CA LEU A 18 24.29 -36.91 1.29
C LEU A 18 23.31 -38.08 1.04
N GLN A 19 23.85 -39.26 0.75
CA GLN A 19 23.07 -40.49 0.71
C GLN A 19 22.83 -40.96 2.15
N GLY A 20 21.60 -40.79 2.64
CA GLY A 20 21.15 -41.38 3.90
C GLY A 20 20.49 -42.73 3.65
N GLY A 21 21.22 -43.82 3.89
CA GLY A 21 20.68 -45.19 3.79
C GLY A 21 20.05 -45.53 2.43
N ILE A 22 19.30 -46.64 2.39
CA ILE A 22 18.93 -47.35 1.14
C ILE A 22 18.06 -46.52 0.17
N THR A 23 17.37 -45.45 0.58
CA THR A 23 16.43 -44.76 -0.34
C THR A 23 16.23 -43.24 -0.21
N LYS A 24 16.90 -42.50 0.69
CA LYS A 24 16.60 -41.07 0.88
C LYS A 24 17.83 -40.17 0.75
N ILE A 25 17.96 -39.53 -0.41
CA ILE A 25 18.93 -38.44 -0.63
C ILE A 25 18.45 -37.22 0.16
N LYS A 26 19.29 -36.71 1.08
CA LYS A 26 18.99 -35.49 1.85
C LYS A 26 19.70 -34.30 1.19
N GLY A 27 18.91 -33.30 0.79
CA GLY A 27 19.38 -32.11 0.05
C GLY A 27 18.92 -30.78 0.64
N ASN A 28 18.60 -30.73 1.94
CA ASN A 28 18.30 -29.46 2.60
C ASN A 28 19.59 -28.62 2.76
N VAL A 29 19.45 -27.30 2.81
CA VAL A 29 20.56 -26.34 2.88
C VAL A 29 20.44 -25.40 4.07
N ASP A 30 19.63 -25.79 5.07
CA ASP A 30 19.17 -24.88 6.12
C ASP A 30 20.33 -24.43 7.02
N ALA A 31 21.15 -25.39 7.46
CA ALA A 31 22.34 -25.10 8.24
C ALA A 31 23.37 -24.27 7.44
N GLU A 32 23.56 -24.58 6.16
CA GLU A 32 24.48 -23.84 5.30
C GLU A 32 24.02 -22.42 5.06
N LEU A 33 22.71 -22.19 4.87
CA LEU A 33 22.15 -20.85 4.71
C LEU A 33 22.39 -20.02 5.98
N VAL A 34 22.09 -20.58 7.15
CA VAL A 34 22.33 -19.90 8.44
C VAL A 34 23.82 -19.60 8.61
N LEU A 35 24.68 -20.61 8.45
CA LEU A 35 26.12 -20.45 8.65
C LEU A 35 26.73 -19.46 7.65
N HIS A 36 26.38 -19.56 6.37
CA HIS A 36 26.89 -18.64 5.34
C HIS A 36 26.42 -17.20 5.58
N THR A 37 25.16 -17.01 5.99
CA THR A 37 24.66 -15.68 6.40
C THR A 37 25.46 -15.09 7.55
N MET A 38 25.93 -15.92 8.48
CA MET A 38 26.75 -15.49 9.62
C MET A 38 28.22 -15.29 9.25
N MET A 39 28.79 -16.08 8.34
CA MET A 39 30.16 -15.88 7.82
C MET A 39 30.28 -14.57 7.04
N GLU A 40 29.27 -14.26 6.22
CA GLU A 40 29.23 -13.02 5.43
C GLU A 40 28.71 -11.81 6.23
N TYR A 41 28.33 -12.00 7.49
CA TYR A 41 27.79 -10.95 8.35
C TYR A 41 28.59 -9.62 8.36
N PRO A 42 29.94 -9.62 8.40
CA PRO A 42 30.71 -8.37 8.31
C PRO A 42 30.76 -7.78 6.89
N ASN A 43 30.44 -8.57 5.86
CA ASN A 43 30.64 -8.23 4.44
C ASN A 43 29.38 -7.68 3.75
N TYR A 44 28.24 -7.65 4.44
CA TYR A 44 27.01 -7.01 3.95
C TYR A 44 26.44 -5.98 4.91
N ASP A 45 25.82 -4.94 4.36
CA ASP A 45 25.09 -3.95 5.15
C ASP A 45 23.76 -4.51 5.65
N LYS A 46 23.02 -5.17 4.75
CA LYS A 46 21.72 -5.76 5.03
C LYS A 46 21.51 -7.07 4.28
N ALA A 47 20.92 -8.07 4.93
CA ALA A 47 20.54 -9.35 4.35
C ALA A 47 19.11 -9.35 3.80
N ILE A 48 18.89 -10.08 2.72
CA ILE A 48 17.56 -10.47 2.22
C ILE A 48 17.50 -12.00 2.26
N ILE A 49 16.62 -12.55 3.09
CA ILE A 49 16.40 -13.99 3.20
C ILE A 49 15.18 -14.35 2.37
N VAL A 50 15.34 -15.26 1.40
CA VAL A 50 14.27 -15.73 0.51
C VAL A 50 14.09 -17.23 0.76
N SER A 51 13.26 -17.61 1.73
CA SER A 51 13.06 -19.03 2.07
C SER A 51 11.71 -19.33 2.69
N GLY A 52 11.00 -20.37 2.19
CA GLY A 52 9.72 -20.92 2.67
C GLY A 52 9.63 -21.29 4.15
N ASP A 53 10.78 -21.52 4.78
CA ASP A 53 10.88 -22.34 5.97
C ASP A 53 10.80 -21.53 7.27
N GLY A 54 9.94 -21.98 8.18
CA GLY A 54 9.78 -21.39 9.50
C GLY A 54 11.02 -21.57 10.39
N ASP A 55 11.88 -22.54 10.08
CA ASP A 55 13.10 -22.81 10.84
C ASP A 55 14.09 -21.63 10.83
N PHE A 56 13.98 -20.72 9.85
CA PHE A 56 14.80 -19.50 9.80
C PHE A 56 14.30 -18.35 10.67
N HIS A 57 13.21 -18.53 11.42
CA HIS A 57 12.64 -17.47 12.27
C HIS A 57 13.68 -16.85 13.21
N CYS A 58 14.50 -17.69 13.87
CA CYS A 58 15.54 -17.24 14.79
C CYS A 58 16.64 -16.40 14.10
N LEU A 59 17.04 -16.78 12.87
CA LEU A 59 18.00 -16.02 12.08
C LEU A 59 17.42 -14.65 11.70
N VAL A 60 16.17 -14.64 11.24
CA VAL A 60 15.47 -13.41 10.87
C VAL A 60 15.36 -12.45 12.05
N GLU A 61 14.91 -12.94 13.21
CA GLU A 61 14.79 -12.17 14.44
C GLU A 61 16.15 -11.61 14.89
N TYR A 62 17.21 -12.43 14.85
CA TYR A 62 18.56 -11.98 15.18
C TYR A 62 19.05 -10.86 14.27
N LEU A 63 18.88 -11.01 12.94
CA LEU A 63 19.29 -10.00 11.97
C LEU A 63 18.48 -8.70 12.10
N GLU A 64 17.18 -8.80 12.41
CA GLU A 64 16.33 -7.64 12.67
C GLU A 64 16.81 -6.88 13.92
N GLY A 65 17.03 -7.58 15.03
CA GLY A 65 17.52 -6.99 16.29
C GLY A 65 18.90 -6.32 16.17
N LYS A 66 19.73 -6.78 15.23
CA LYS A 66 21.04 -6.16 14.91
C LYS A 66 20.98 -5.11 13.82
N ASN A 67 19.79 -4.73 13.35
CA ASN A 67 19.59 -3.83 12.22
C ASN A 67 20.38 -4.29 10.97
N LYS A 68 20.48 -5.61 10.74
CA LYS A 68 21.15 -6.25 9.59
C LYS A 68 20.16 -6.87 8.59
N LEU A 69 18.85 -6.83 8.85
CA LEU A 69 17.84 -7.30 7.89
C LEU A 69 17.34 -6.15 6.99
N HIS A 70 17.20 -6.39 5.67
CA HIS A 70 16.73 -5.39 4.71
C HIS A 70 15.20 -5.37 4.57
N ARG A 71 14.57 -6.53 4.34
CA ARG A 71 13.13 -6.61 4.07
C ARG A 71 12.56 -7.99 4.43
N ILE A 72 11.43 -7.97 5.12
CA ILE A 72 10.47 -9.07 5.17
C ILE A 72 9.22 -8.64 4.41
N ILE A 73 8.55 -9.59 3.79
CA ILE A 73 7.22 -9.39 3.22
C ILE A 73 6.23 -9.10 4.37
N ARG A 74 5.63 -7.90 4.43
CA ARG A 74 4.71 -7.48 5.52
C ARG A 74 3.54 -8.44 5.75
N ALA A 75 2.98 -9.03 4.69
CA ALA A 75 1.90 -10.01 4.81
C ALA A 75 2.39 -11.30 5.51
N TYR A 76 3.66 -11.67 5.35
CA TYR A 76 4.27 -12.79 6.06
C TYR A 76 4.48 -12.46 7.55
N GLN A 77 4.96 -11.24 7.87
CA GLN A 77 5.10 -10.80 9.27
C GLN A 77 3.76 -10.82 10.02
N ALA A 78 2.65 -10.53 9.34
CA ALA A 78 1.32 -10.52 9.92
C ALA A 78 0.63 -11.90 9.89
N GLY A 79 1.29 -12.95 9.41
CA GLY A 79 0.73 -14.30 9.27
C GLY A 79 -0.35 -14.44 8.21
N ALA A 80 -0.58 -13.41 7.38
CA ALA A 80 -1.59 -13.42 6.33
C ALA A 80 -1.20 -14.29 5.13
N VAL A 81 0.10 -14.53 4.95
CA VAL A 81 0.65 -15.50 4.00
C VAL A 81 1.76 -16.27 4.69
N LYS A 82 1.86 -17.56 4.36
CA LYS A 82 3.03 -18.37 4.67
C LYS A 82 3.97 -18.35 3.48
N LEU A 83 5.23 -18.66 3.73
CA LEU A 83 6.22 -18.57 2.67
C LEU A 83 6.10 -19.74 1.66
N GLU A 84 5.45 -20.84 2.06
CA GLU A 84 4.97 -21.90 1.17
C GLU A 84 3.94 -21.41 0.14
N ASP A 85 3.14 -20.39 0.47
CA ASP A 85 2.12 -19.86 -0.44
C ASP A 85 2.73 -19.20 -1.68
N PHE A 86 3.97 -18.70 -1.55
CA PHE A 86 4.74 -18.12 -2.66
C PHE A 86 5.27 -19.17 -3.63
N ILE A 87 5.09 -20.46 -3.36
CA ILE A 87 5.56 -21.54 -4.22
C ILE A 87 4.36 -22.25 -4.83
N GLY A 88 4.05 -21.90 -6.08
CA GLY A 88 3.09 -22.64 -6.91
C GLY A 88 3.69 -23.96 -7.40
N ARG A 89 2.83 -24.96 -7.60
CA ARG A 89 3.19 -26.23 -8.24
C ARG A 89 2.39 -26.38 -9.52
N SER A 90 3.04 -26.84 -10.58
CA SER A 90 2.41 -27.20 -11.85
C SER A 90 3.02 -28.50 -12.34
N GLU A 91 2.27 -29.32 -13.07
CA GLU A 91 2.81 -30.51 -13.73
C GLU A 91 3.01 -30.26 -15.21
N ASP A 92 4.17 -30.67 -15.72
CA ASP A 92 4.45 -30.76 -17.14
C ASP A 92 4.68 -32.23 -17.53
N PRO A 93 4.05 -32.74 -18.60
CA PRO A 93 4.19 -34.14 -19.01
C PRO A 93 5.62 -34.58 -19.34
N ARG A 94 6.51 -33.63 -19.68
CA ARG A 94 7.92 -33.90 -20.01
C ARG A 94 8.84 -33.67 -18.82
N TRP A 95 8.48 -32.75 -17.91
CA TRP A 95 9.37 -32.28 -16.85
C TRP A 95 8.90 -32.66 -15.43
N GLY A 96 7.73 -33.28 -15.29
CA GLY A 96 7.13 -33.64 -14.02
C GLY A 96 6.68 -32.41 -13.21
N THR A 97 6.72 -32.49 -11.88
CA THR A 97 6.32 -31.40 -10.99
C THR A 97 7.30 -30.23 -11.07
N MET A 98 6.84 -29.12 -11.63
CA MET A 98 7.54 -27.84 -11.64
C MET A 98 7.08 -26.95 -10.49
N ARG A 99 8.00 -26.11 -9.99
CA ARG A 99 7.70 -25.08 -8.97
C ARG A 99 7.91 -23.70 -9.57
N HIS A 100 7.00 -22.77 -9.28
CA HIS A 100 7.09 -21.39 -9.76
C HIS A 100 6.75 -20.40 -8.65
N ALA A 101 7.27 -19.19 -8.74
CA ALA A 101 6.96 -18.13 -7.78
C ALA A 101 5.54 -17.60 -8.00
N ARG A 102 4.76 -17.50 -6.93
CA ARG A 102 3.45 -16.84 -6.89
C ARG A 102 3.61 -15.45 -6.29
N SER A 103 2.93 -14.46 -6.86
CA SER A 103 2.88 -13.10 -6.31
C SER A 103 1.88 -13.00 -5.16
N HIS A 104 1.93 -11.92 -4.38
CA HIS A 104 0.88 -11.64 -3.40
C HIS A 104 -0.53 -11.63 -3.99
N ARG A 105 -0.69 -11.17 -5.24
CA ARG A 105 -2.01 -11.16 -5.90
C ARG A 105 -2.48 -12.57 -6.21
N ASP A 106 -1.55 -13.46 -6.55
CA ASP A 106 -1.88 -14.86 -6.83
C ASP A 106 -2.24 -15.60 -5.55
N ILE A 107 -1.68 -15.19 -4.40
CA ILE A 107 -1.91 -15.82 -3.09
C ILE A 107 -3.19 -15.28 -2.43
N LEU A 108 -3.28 -13.96 -2.28
CA LEU A 108 -4.30 -13.27 -1.49
C LEU A 108 -5.47 -12.75 -2.34
N GLY A 109 -5.34 -12.79 -3.66
CA GLY A 109 -6.21 -12.06 -4.57
C GLY A 109 -5.85 -10.58 -4.66
N THR A 110 -6.27 -9.94 -5.76
CA THR A 110 -5.91 -8.53 -6.07
C THR A 110 -6.32 -7.54 -4.99
N LYS A 111 -7.51 -7.73 -4.39
CA LYS A 111 -8.06 -6.82 -3.37
C LYS A 111 -7.20 -6.82 -2.11
N GLU A 112 -6.91 -8.00 -1.57
CA GLU A 112 -6.20 -8.15 -0.31
C GLU A 112 -4.71 -7.84 -0.44
N ALA A 113 -4.08 -8.29 -1.54
CA ALA A 113 -2.69 -7.92 -1.86
C ALA A 113 -2.49 -6.39 -1.93
N ARG A 114 -3.49 -5.65 -2.43
CA ARG A 114 -3.45 -4.19 -2.53
C ARG A 114 -3.50 -3.52 -1.17
N LYS A 115 -4.26 -4.05 -0.21
CA LYS A 115 -4.28 -3.55 1.18
C LYS A 115 -2.89 -3.64 1.80
N TRP A 116 -2.25 -4.80 1.74
CA TRP A 116 -0.88 -4.99 2.26
C TRP A 116 0.14 -4.06 1.61
N GLN A 117 0.02 -3.84 0.30
CA GLN A 117 0.87 -2.89 -0.41
C GLN A 117 0.63 -1.45 0.04
N GLN A 118 -0.62 -1.04 0.23
CA GLN A 118 -0.99 0.29 0.74
C GLN A 118 -0.45 0.50 2.15
N SER A 119 -0.69 -0.43 3.07
CA SER A 119 -0.17 -0.37 4.44
C SER A 119 1.36 -0.27 4.45
N SER A 120 2.06 -1.07 3.64
CA SER A 120 3.52 -1.01 3.53
C SER A 120 4.02 0.36 3.04
N ASN A 121 3.35 0.96 2.06
CA ASN A 121 3.72 2.28 1.54
C ASN A 121 3.50 3.39 2.57
N VAL A 122 2.41 3.33 3.34
CA VAL A 122 2.16 4.30 4.40
C VAL A 122 3.18 4.18 5.53
N LEU A 123 3.49 2.96 5.96
CA LEU A 123 4.54 2.73 6.95
C LEU A 123 5.90 3.26 6.50
N LYS A 124 6.27 3.03 5.24
CA LYS A 124 7.50 3.63 4.67
C LYS A 124 7.45 5.16 4.72
N ALA A 125 6.31 5.77 4.42
CA ALA A 125 6.15 7.22 4.42
C ALA A 125 6.34 7.82 5.83
N VAL A 126 6.02 7.07 6.89
CA VAL A 126 6.24 7.51 8.29
C VAL A 126 7.54 6.97 8.91
N GLY A 127 8.41 6.33 8.13
CA GLY A 127 9.67 5.76 8.64
C GLY A 127 9.47 4.57 9.58
N ALA A 128 8.47 3.73 9.28
CA ALA A 128 8.05 2.56 10.05
C ALA A 128 7.51 2.85 11.48
N ASP A 129 7.30 4.12 11.82
CA ASP A 129 6.74 4.52 13.11
C ASP A 129 5.22 4.75 13.02
N VAL A 130 4.45 3.77 13.51
CA VAL A 130 2.98 3.81 13.53
C VAL A 130 2.42 4.91 14.43
N ASN A 131 3.18 5.43 15.40
CA ASN A 131 2.69 6.50 16.28
C ASN A 131 2.62 7.84 15.56
N LYS A 132 3.47 8.05 14.54
CA LYS A 132 3.42 9.28 13.71
C LYS A 132 2.12 9.45 12.96
N LEU A 133 1.47 8.34 12.62
CA LEU A 133 0.19 8.34 11.94
C LEU A 133 -0.93 8.91 12.82
N ALA A 134 -1.01 8.51 14.09
CA ALA A 134 -1.92 9.10 15.07
C ALA A 134 -1.63 10.58 15.30
N LEU A 135 -0.34 10.94 15.40
CA LEU A 135 0.11 12.32 15.55
C LEU A 135 -0.32 13.22 14.38
N LEU A 136 -0.30 12.73 13.14
CA LEU A 136 -0.78 13.47 11.98
C LEU A 136 -2.28 13.79 12.07
N GLN A 137 -3.10 12.85 12.56
CA GLN A 137 -4.53 13.10 12.77
C GLN A 137 -4.76 14.19 13.81
N GLU A 138 -4.06 14.08 14.95
CA GLU A 138 -4.16 15.06 16.03
C GLU A 138 -3.68 16.44 15.61
N THR A 139 -2.61 16.48 14.83
CA THR A 139 -2.09 17.72 14.24
C THR A 139 -3.14 18.34 13.33
N ARG A 140 -3.73 17.56 12.41
CA ARG A 140 -4.77 18.08 11.50
C ARG A 140 -6.00 18.55 12.25
N LEU A 141 -6.42 17.82 13.28
CA LEU A 141 -7.57 18.18 14.11
C LEU A 141 -7.32 19.51 14.84
N LYS A 142 -6.13 19.71 15.41
CA LYS A 142 -5.74 20.98 16.05
C LYS A 142 -5.72 22.14 15.04
N GLU A 143 -5.16 21.93 13.85
CA GLU A 143 -5.19 22.94 12.77
C GLU A 143 -6.62 23.38 12.45
N LEU A 144 -7.53 22.42 12.25
CA LEU A 144 -8.92 22.70 11.89
C LEU A 144 -9.67 23.49 12.97
N HIS A 145 -9.46 23.18 14.24
CA HIS A 145 -10.08 23.94 15.35
C HIS A 145 -9.57 25.38 15.45
N GLY A 146 -8.40 25.68 14.89
CA GLY A 146 -7.86 27.05 14.79
C GLY A 146 -8.41 27.85 13.60
N LEU A 147 -9.16 27.23 12.68
CA LEU A 147 -9.70 27.90 11.51
C LEU A 147 -11.09 28.49 11.79
N THR A 148 -11.37 29.64 11.19
CA THR A 148 -12.69 30.27 11.24
C THR A 148 -13.65 29.62 10.24
N THR A 149 -14.96 29.75 10.50
CA THR A 149 -16.01 29.28 9.57
C THR A 149 -15.80 29.85 8.17
N ALA A 150 -15.52 31.16 8.06
CA ALA A 150 -15.27 31.84 6.79
C ALA A 150 -14.07 31.27 6.00
N HIS A 151 -13.03 30.80 6.68
CA HIS A 151 -11.90 30.16 6.02
C HIS A 151 -12.32 28.84 5.37
N ILE A 152 -13.08 28.01 6.09
CA ILE A 152 -13.57 26.74 5.56
C ILE A 152 -14.56 27.00 4.42
N ASP A 153 -15.45 27.98 4.55
CA ASP A 153 -16.40 28.34 3.49
C ASP A 153 -15.69 28.76 2.21
N THR A 154 -14.65 29.60 2.33
CA THR A 154 -13.81 30.01 1.19
C THR A 154 -13.18 28.81 0.50
N LEU A 155 -12.70 27.84 1.29
CA LEU A 155 -12.11 26.62 0.76
C LEU A 155 -13.16 25.73 0.05
N MET A 156 -14.34 25.57 0.64
CA MET A 156 -15.44 24.81 0.03
C MET A 156 -15.91 25.47 -1.27
N GLN A 157 -16.05 26.79 -1.30
CA GLN A 157 -16.38 27.55 -2.51
C GLN A 157 -15.33 27.34 -3.60
N LYS A 158 -14.04 27.42 -3.25
CA LYS A 158 -12.93 27.20 -4.19
C LYS A 158 -12.97 25.80 -4.80
N MET A 159 -13.25 24.77 -3.98
CA MET A 159 -13.38 23.40 -4.47
C MET A 159 -14.62 23.24 -5.38
N THR A 160 -15.75 23.82 -5.00
CA THR A 160 -17.04 23.73 -5.72
C THR A 160 -17.02 24.46 -7.08
N ASN A 161 -16.28 25.56 -7.14
CA ASN A 161 -16.17 26.41 -8.34
C ASN A 161 -15.08 25.95 -9.32
N ALA A 162 -14.33 24.89 -9.01
CA ALA A 162 -13.29 24.41 -9.90
C ALA A 162 -13.86 23.93 -11.24
N THR A 163 -13.20 24.30 -12.34
CA THR A 163 -13.60 23.96 -13.70
C THR A 163 -12.74 22.86 -14.32
N GLU A 164 -11.53 22.64 -13.80
CA GLU A 164 -10.54 21.75 -14.40
C GLU A 164 -10.01 20.71 -13.42
N LEU A 165 -9.64 19.56 -13.97
CA LEU A 165 -8.94 18.50 -13.26
C LEU A 165 -7.53 18.34 -13.87
N PRO A 166 -6.46 18.65 -13.11
CA PRO A 166 -5.09 18.43 -13.58
C PRO A 166 -4.83 16.98 -13.97
N ARG A 167 -3.88 16.77 -14.89
CA ARG A 167 -3.50 15.43 -15.38
C ARG A 167 -4.70 14.64 -15.94
N LEU A 168 -5.65 15.33 -16.57
CA LEU A 168 -6.89 14.77 -17.10
C LEU A 168 -6.68 13.47 -17.92
N ALA A 169 -5.70 13.45 -18.82
CA ALA A 169 -5.43 12.27 -19.64
C ALA A 169 -5.05 11.01 -18.83
N TYR A 170 -4.38 11.19 -17.68
CA TYR A 170 -4.05 10.07 -16.78
C TYR A 170 -5.29 9.60 -16.02
N HIS A 171 -6.08 10.52 -15.46
CA HIS A 171 -7.28 10.16 -14.70
C HIS A 171 -8.36 9.54 -15.57
N PHE A 172 -8.61 10.12 -16.75
CA PHE A 172 -9.56 9.58 -17.72
C PHE A 172 -9.19 8.15 -18.12
N ARG A 173 -7.92 7.88 -18.47
CA ARG A 173 -7.47 6.52 -18.80
C ARG A 173 -7.67 5.52 -17.67
N ARG A 174 -7.56 5.96 -16.42
CA ARG A 174 -7.60 5.08 -15.24
C ARG A 174 -9.01 4.86 -14.69
N HIS A 175 -9.89 5.84 -14.86
CA HIS A 175 -11.19 5.89 -14.18
C HIS A 175 -12.38 6.18 -15.09
N GLY A 176 -12.17 6.64 -16.32
CA GLY A 176 -13.24 7.06 -17.25
C GLY A 176 -14.25 5.95 -17.50
N GLU A 177 -13.78 4.79 -17.94
CA GLU A 177 -14.61 3.61 -18.19
C GLU A 177 -15.38 3.16 -16.94
N LEU A 178 -14.71 3.13 -15.77
CA LEU A 178 -15.34 2.77 -14.48
C LEU A 178 -16.45 3.74 -14.05
N MET A 179 -16.47 4.94 -14.60
CA MET A 179 -17.47 5.97 -14.35
C MET A 179 -18.48 6.12 -15.50
N GLY A 180 -18.38 5.30 -16.54
CA GLY A 180 -19.24 5.41 -17.73
C GLY A 180 -18.93 6.60 -18.63
N ALA A 181 -17.74 7.21 -18.52
CA ALA A 181 -17.30 8.28 -19.42
C ALA A 181 -16.52 7.71 -20.60
N SER A 182 -17.01 7.96 -21.81
CA SER A 182 -16.38 7.57 -23.08
C SER A 182 -15.46 8.65 -23.62
N THR A 183 -15.64 9.90 -23.20
CA THR A 183 -14.79 11.05 -23.58
C THR A 183 -14.21 11.77 -22.36
N LYS A 184 -13.15 12.55 -22.57
CA LYS A 184 -12.55 13.38 -21.50
C LYS A 184 -13.51 14.47 -21.05
N GLU A 185 -14.32 14.97 -21.96
CA GLU A 185 -15.32 16.02 -21.76
C GLU A 185 -16.44 15.50 -20.84
N GLU A 186 -16.96 14.30 -21.11
CA GLU A 186 -17.91 13.61 -20.22
C GLU A 186 -17.32 13.39 -18.83
N TYR A 187 -16.07 12.94 -18.76
CA TYR A 187 -15.37 12.71 -17.49
C TYR A 187 -15.22 13.98 -16.65
N VAL A 188 -14.87 15.10 -17.27
CA VAL A 188 -14.83 16.42 -16.61
C VAL A 188 -16.23 16.89 -16.23
N GLY A 189 -17.25 16.58 -17.03
CA GLY A 189 -18.66 16.81 -16.69
C GLY A 189 -19.05 16.11 -15.39
N LEU A 190 -18.76 14.81 -15.28
CA LEU A 190 -18.99 14.02 -14.06
C LEU A 190 -18.24 14.60 -12.86
N PHE A 191 -16.98 15.01 -13.05
CA PHE A 191 -16.19 15.66 -12.00
C PHE A 191 -16.85 16.96 -11.51
N ARG A 192 -17.25 17.86 -12.43
CA ARG A 192 -17.91 19.12 -12.09
C ARG A 192 -19.26 18.91 -11.42
N GLN A 193 -20.04 17.94 -11.88
CA GLN A 193 -21.30 17.57 -11.25
C GLN A 193 -21.05 17.06 -9.82
N HIS A 194 -20.05 16.20 -9.64
CA HIS A 194 -19.71 15.63 -8.34
C HIS A 194 -19.31 16.69 -7.32
N ILE A 195 -18.37 17.57 -7.63
CA ILE A 195 -17.88 18.59 -6.67
C ILE A 195 -18.92 19.64 -6.29
N ARG A 196 -20.02 19.74 -7.04
CA ARG A 196 -21.15 20.67 -6.80
C ARG A 196 -22.30 20.06 -6.01
N ARG A 197 -22.21 18.76 -5.69
CA ARG A 197 -23.19 18.09 -4.84
C ARG A 197 -23.15 18.65 -3.42
N THR A 198 -24.32 18.79 -2.82
CA THR A 198 -24.50 19.30 -1.45
C THR A 198 -24.51 18.18 -0.39
N ASP A 199 -24.58 16.92 -0.83
CA ASP A 199 -24.72 15.73 0.03
C ASP A 199 -23.41 14.93 0.19
N LEU A 200 -22.28 15.50 -0.26
CA LEU A 200 -20.98 14.83 -0.15
C LEU A 200 -20.54 14.72 1.32
N ALA A 201 -20.05 13.54 1.69
CA ALA A 201 -19.26 13.42 2.91
C ALA A 201 -17.89 14.06 2.67
N VAL A 202 -17.49 14.95 3.59
CA VAL A 202 -16.19 15.64 3.49
C VAL A 202 -15.23 15.16 4.56
N GLY A 203 -14.04 14.78 4.14
CA GLY A 203 -12.92 14.44 5.01
C GLY A 203 -11.67 15.24 4.68
N THR A 204 -10.78 15.37 5.65
CA THR A 204 -9.43 15.93 5.44
C THR A 204 -8.38 15.17 6.24
N ALA A 205 -7.15 15.12 5.73
CA ALA A 205 -6.01 14.48 6.38
C ALA A 205 -4.70 15.16 5.98
N LEU A 206 -3.66 14.99 6.79
CA LEU A 206 -2.29 15.26 6.38
C LEU A 206 -1.72 14.02 5.69
N ARG A 207 -1.21 14.20 4.47
CA ARG A 207 -0.63 13.08 3.71
C ARG A 207 0.65 12.59 4.39
N PRO A 208 0.81 11.30 4.71
CA PRO A 208 1.95 10.81 5.48
C PRO A 208 3.34 11.13 4.88
N LYS A 209 3.44 11.19 3.54
CA LYS A 209 4.71 11.39 2.83
C LYS A 209 5.30 12.79 2.98
N ASP A 210 4.47 13.81 2.92
CA ASP A 210 4.89 15.22 2.77
C ASP A 210 4.04 16.19 3.58
N GLN A 211 3.14 15.67 4.41
CA GLN A 211 2.19 16.42 5.22
C GLN A 211 1.31 17.39 4.41
N ALA A 212 1.12 17.15 3.11
CA ALA A 212 0.21 17.96 2.32
C ALA A 212 -1.21 17.85 2.89
N ARG A 213 -1.89 19.00 3.01
CA ARG A 213 -3.28 19.07 3.46
C ARG A 213 -4.19 18.59 2.34
N MET A 214 -4.76 17.41 2.53
CA MET A 214 -5.63 16.77 1.57
C MET A 214 -7.07 16.88 2.05
N TRP A 215 -7.97 17.17 1.11
CA TRP A 215 -9.41 17.19 1.26
C TRP A 215 -10.02 16.15 0.35
N TYR A 216 -11.14 15.59 0.77
CA TYR A 216 -11.78 14.47 0.11
C TYR A 216 -13.28 14.70 0.09
N LEU A 217 -13.83 14.82 -1.11
CA LEU A 217 -15.25 15.01 -1.37
C LEU A 217 -15.82 13.68 -1.85
N VAL A 218 -16.56 13.01 -0.97
CA VAL A 218 -16.95 11.60 -1.11
C VAL A 218 -18.45 11.50 -1.32
N GLY A 219 -18.86 11.01 -2.49
CA GLY A 219 -20.23 10.62 -2.76
C GLY A 219 -20.45 9.20 -2.25
N VAL A 220 -21.05 9.05 -1.08
CA VAL A 220 -21.17 7.75 -0.39
C VAL A 220 -22.02 6.76 -1.17
N ASP A 221 -23.06 7.26 -1.83
CA ASP A 221 -23.97 6.54 -2.72
C ASP A 221 -23.28 6.07 -4.01
N THR A 222 -22.41 6.90 -4.59
CA THR A 222 -21.77 6.63 -5.87
C THR A 222 -20.38 6.04 -5.74
N GLY A 223 -19.73 6.06 -4.58
CA GLY A 223 -18.32 5.69 -4.43
C GLY A 223 -17.36 6.60 -5.21
N LEU A 224 -17.81 7.77 -5.66
CA LEU A 224 -16.98 8.76 -6.34
C LEU A 224 -16.25 9.61 -5.29
N VAL A 225 -14.94 9.80 -5.50
CA VAL A 225 -14.07 10.56 -4.59
C VAL A 225 -13.27 11.57 -5.40
N ALA A 226 -13.42 12.85 -5.07
CA ALA A 226 -12.54 13.90 -5.54
C ALA A 226 -11.57 14.28 -4.41
N GLN A 227 -10.27 14.27 -4.69
CA GLN A 227 -9.24 14.68 -3.75
C GLN A 227 -8.70 16.04 -4.13
N TYR A 228 -8.61 16.94 -3.15
CA TYR A 228 -8.09 18.28 -3.32
C TYR A 228 -6.87 18.48 -2.43
N ASN A 229 -5.82 19.06 -3.00
CA ASN A 229 -4.60 19.42 -2.27
C ASN A 229 -4.66 20.91 -1.94
N GLU A 230 -4.93 21.22 -0.68
CA GLU A 230 -5.06 22.59 -0.19
C GLU A 230 -3.74 23.37 -0.35
N THR A 231 -2.60 22.73 -0.04
CA THR A 231 -1.27 23.33 -0.16
C THR A 231 -0.96 23.78 -1.59
N ARG A 232 -1.42 23.04 -2.59
CA ARG A 232 -1.24 23.35 -4.02
C ARG A 232 -2.44 24.05 -4.64
N ALA A 233 -3.48 24.34 -3.86
CA ALA A 233 -4.70 24.95 -4.32
C ALA A 233 -5.37 24.20 -5.52
N SER A 234 -5.22 22.88 -5.62
CA SER A 234 -5.57 22.16 -6.85
C SER A 234 -6.11 20.75 -6.59
N PHE A 235 -7.03 20.29 -7.45
CA PHE A 235 -7.50 18.91 -7.42
C PHE A 235 -6.37 17.94 -7.77
N TRP A 236 -6.25 16.88 -6.99
CA TRP A 236 -5.23 15.86 -7.12
C TRP A 236 -5.72 14.66 -7.92
N THR A 237 -6.97 14.24 -7.73
CA THR A 237 -7.59 13.15 -8.48
C THR A 237 -9.10 13.20 -8.35
N PHE A 238 -9.78 12.65 -9.35
CA PHE A 238 -11.17 12.21 -9.26
C PHE A 238 -11.19 10.72 -9.60
N MET A 239 -11.86 9.89 -8.81
CA MET A 239 -11.81 8.44 -8.96
C MET A 239 -13.06 7.72 -8.45
N LYS A 240 -13.33 6.53 -9.00
CA LYS A 240 -14.35 5.60 -8.51
C LYS A 240 -13.68 4.60 -7.59
N VAL A 241 -14.17 4.50 -6.37
CA VAL A 241 -13.69 3.56 -5.35
C VAL A 241 -14.66 2.39 -5.29
N GLY A 242 -14.20 1.19 -5.64
CA GLY A 242 -15.06 -0.01 -5.65
C GLY A 242 -15.42 -0.54 -4.26
N ASP A 243 -14.51 -0.43 -3.29
CA ASP A 243 -14.75 -0.76 -1.88
C ASP A 243 -14.64 0.51 -1.04
N LEU A 244 -15.72 1.31 -1.06
CA LEU A 244 -15.75 2.58 -0.35
C LEU A 244 -15.65 2.39 1.18
N PRO A 245 -16.37 1.45 1.83
CA PRO A 245 -16.20 1.20 3.27
C PRO A 245 -14.75 0.86 3.62
N GLY A 246 -14.11 -0.04 2.87
CA GLY A 246 -12.71 -0.38 3.06
C GLY A 246 -11.77 0.83 2.91
N TYR A 247 -12.02 1.68 1.91
CA TYR A 247 -11.26 2.90 1.67
C TYR A 247 -11.40 3.94 2.79
N LEU A 248 -12.60 4.11 3.35
CA LEU A 248 -12.85 5.05 4.44
C LEU A 248 -12.39 4.50 5.80
N SER A 249 -12.41 3.19 5.98
CA SER A 249 -11.87 2.51 7.17
C SER A 249 -10.34 2.38 7.17
N ASP A 250 -9.68 2.76 6.07
CA ASP A 250 -8.23 2.65 5.94
C ASP A 250 -7.54 3.62 6.91
N ALA A 251 -7.15 3.09 8.07
CA ALA A 251 -6.39 3.77 9.09
C ALA A 251 -5.00 4.21 8.61
N SER A 252 -4.62 4.01 7.36
CA SER A 252 -3.40 4.60 6.77
C SER A 252 -3.63 6.04 6.29
N VAL A 253 -4.89 6.46 6.18
CA VAL A 253 -5.33 7.82 5.91
C VAL A 253 -6.12 8.27 7.14
N TRP A 254 -5.52 9.02 8.05
CA TRP A 254 -6.19 9.37 9.31
C TRP A 254 -7.16 10.54 9.11
N TRP A 255 -8.36 10.21 8.66
CA TRP A 255 -9.37 11.20 8.30
C TRP A 255 -9.86 11.97 9.52
N VAL A 256 -10.06 13.27 9.33
CA VAL A 256 -10.95 14.10 10.13
C VAL A 256 -12.19 14.36 9.29
N ARG A 257 -13.36 13.94 9.79
CA ARG A 257 -14.66 14.22 9.19
C ARG A 257 -15.01 15.69 9.43
N VAL A 258 -15.45 16.36 8.38
CA VAL A 258 -15.84 17.77 8.38
C VAL A 258 -17.34 17.85 8.11
N GLN A 259 -18.10 18.46 9.02
CA GLN A 259 -19.56 18.58 8.91
C GLN A 259 -19.99 20.02 9.14
N HIS A 260 -20.95 20.52 8.35
CA HIS A 260 -21.57 21.82 8.57
C HIS A 260 -22.85 21.64 9.39
N THR A 261 -22.99 22.38 10.50
CA THR A 261 -24.20 22.31 11.36
C THR A 261 -25.02 23.60 11.29
N GLY A 262 -25.06 24.26 10.12
CA GLY A 262 -25.78 25.51 9.91
C GLY A 262 -24.97 26.74 10.30
N ASP A 263 -24.53 26.81 11.56
CA ASP A 263 -23.84 28.00 12.09
C ASP A 263 -22.32 27.85 12.18
N ARG A 264 -21.82 26.62 12.07
CA ARG A 264 -20.39 26.30 12.25
C ARG A 264 -20.00 24.99 11.58
N TRP A 265 -18.70 24.84 11.38
CA TRP A 265 -18.09 23.56 11.01
C TRP A 265 -17.73 22.77 12.27
N VAL A 266 -18.00 21.47 12.23
CA VAL A 266 -17.69 20.49 13.27
C VAL A 266 -16.71 19.47 12.72
N PHE A 267 -15.66 19.20 13.50
CA PHE A 267 -14.59 18.29 13.14
C PHE A 267 -14.60 17.09 14.08
N LYS A 268 -14.74 15.89 13.52
CA LYS A 268 -14.72 14.64 14.30
C LYS A 268 -13.67 13.71 13.74
N ARG A 269 -13.02 12.94 14.60
CA ARG A 269 -12.22 11.80 14.13
C ARG A 269 -13.16 10.88 13.33
N TRP A 270 -12.72 10.44 12.17
CA TRP A 270 -13.45 9.42 11.44
C TRP A 270 -13.21 8.09 12.16
N THR A 271 -14.25 7.59 12.82
CA THR A 271 -14.28 6.27 13.46
C THR A 271 -14.83 5.23 12.50
#